data_AF-A0A929L8W9-F1
#
_entry.id   AF-A0A929L8W9-F1
#
_cell.length_a   1.000
_cell.length_b   1.000
_cell.length_c   1.000
_cell.angle_alpha   90.00
_cell.angle_beta   90.00
_cell.angle_gamma   90.00
#
_symmetry.space_group_name_H-M   'P 1'
#
loop_
_entity.id
_entity.type
_entity.pdbx_description
1 polymer ?
#
loop_
_entity_poly.entity_id
_entity_poly.type
_entity_poly.pdbx_seq_one_letter_code
_entity_poly.pdbx_strand_id
1 'polypeptide(L)'
;MDLINEEKYRNEFRNILFDLSESQEILRDKSDRSRIYKRLEMLYQPSSDGESFRHFYSDIFSVLTTVKQGDKPGSVDVLGQNLSEIRKGYQAINTDSTGKLIDISDKINKLYDHVSLDIARMGYSDAADWKLSQESNLANIRSQISEITVSQEKLRQEAQTIGNTQNEQKESLDNAQREYIAILGIFAAVVLAFTGGIAFSTSVLQNLHVSSIYRIILVSLVIGIVLINLLYRLFYYIDRLVNKSSETKIKPLKIVNVVFILLMVSTILAWAMGLVEKRNTYIKRNTYINGLGSSIQIESIDMNVQNL
;
A
#
# COMPACT_ATOMS: atom_id res chain seq x y z
N MET A 1 3.91 -53.79 -58.75
CA MET A 1 4.33 -54.43 -57.48
C MET A 1 3.13 -54.95 -56.67
N ASP A 2 3.32 -55.95 -55.81
CA ASP A 2 2.34 -56.35 -54.77
C ASP A 2 2.26 -55.28 -53.66
N LEU A 3 1.06 -55.02 -53.11
CA LEU A 3 0.78 -53.95 -52.14
C LEU A 3 1.65 -54.08 -50.87
N ILE A 4 1.96 -55.31 -50.45
CA ILE A 4 2.81 -55.60 -49.29
C ILE A 4 4.26 -55.19 -49.56
N ASN A 5 4.75 -55.40 -50.78
CA ASN A 5 6.10 -55.01 -51.17
C ASN A 5 6.23 -53.50 -51.33
N GLU A 6 5.19 -52.83 -51.83
CA GLU A 6 5.16 -51.36 -51.94
C GLU A 6 5.32 -50.68 -50.56
N GLU A 7 4.52 -51.06 -49.57
CA GLU A 7 4.58 -50.47 -48.24
C GLU A 7 5.95 -50.70 -47.57
N LYS A 8 6.57 -51.86 -47.81
CA LYS A 8 7.94 -52.13 -47.36
C LYS A 8 8.95 -51.13 -47.95
N TYR A 9 8.89 -50.87 -49.25
CA TYR A 9 9.78 -49.90 -49.90
C TYR A 9 9.49 -48.46 -49.47
N ARG A 10 8.23 -48.10 -49.25
CA ARG A 10 7.85 -46.78 -48.71
C ARG A 10 8.37 -46.56 -47.29
N ASN A 11 8.34 -47.60 -46.44
CA ASN A 11 8.94 -47.56 -45.11
C ASN A 11 10.45 -47.36 -45.18
N GLU A 12 11.15 -48.14 -46.01
CA GLU A 12 12.60 -47.98 -46.16
C GLU A 12 12.96 -46.60 -46.74
N PHE A 13 12.19 -46.11 -47.71
CA PHE A 13 12.38 -44.77 -48.26
C PHE A 13 12.27 -43.69 -47.18
N ARG A 14 11.23 -43.73 -46.34
CA ARG A 14 11.08 -42.80 -45.21
C ARG A 14 12.25 -42.91 -44.22
N ASN A 15 12.67 -44.13 -43.88
CA ASN A 15 13.79 -44.36 -42.98
C ASN A 15 15.08 -43.75 -43.53
N ILE A 16 15.39 -43.94 -44.82
CA ILE A 16 16.55 -43.30 -45.46
C ILE A 16 16.46 -41.78 -45.32
N LEU A 17 15.31 -41.17 -45.59
CA LEU A 17 15.16 -39.73 -45.47
C LEU A 17 15.30 -39.23 -44.01
N PHE A 18 14.80 -39.98 -43.03
CA PHE A 18 15.01 -39.66 -41.62
C PHE A 18 16.49 -39.73 -41.25
N ASP A 19 17.18 -40.81 -41.60
CA ASP A 19 18.62 -40.97 -41.33
C ASP A 19 19.44 -39.84 -41.97
N LEU A 20 19.09 -39.46 -43.20
CA LEU A 20 19.72 -38.34 -43.91
C LEU A 20 19.37 -36.97 -43.32
N SER A 21 18.33 -36.86 -42.50
CA SER A 21 17.94 -35.60 -41.85
C SER A 21 18.62 -35.39 -40.49
N GLU A 22 19.09 -36.47 -39.84
CA GLU A 22 19.61 -36.41 -38.47
C GLU A 22 20.94 -35.66 -38.36
N SER A 23 21.92 -35.99 -39.22
CA SER A 23 23.25 -35.37 -39.19
C SER A 23 24.00 -35.52 -40.52
N GLN A 24 25.03 -34.70 -40.72
CA GLN A 24 25.94 -34.84 -41.87
C GLN A 24 26.96 -35.98 -41.69
N GLU A 25 27.12 -36.53 -40.49
CA GLU A 25 28.08 -37.60 -40.19
C GLU A 25 27.82 -38.86 -41.03
N ILE A 26 26.56 -39.10 -41.41
CA ILE A 26 26.15 -40.25 -42.22
C ILE A 26 26.80 -40.27 -43.62
N LEU A 27 27.39 -39.16 -44.07
CA LEU A 27 28.11 -39.05 -45.35
C LEU A 27 29.60 -38.74 -45.19
N ARG A 28 30.15 -38.75 -43.97
CA ARG A 28 31.53 -38.33 -43.70
C ARG A 28 32.56 -39.24 -44.37
N ASP A 29 32.48 -40.53 -44.09
CA ASP A 29 33.47 -41.50 -44.55
C ASP A 29 33.04 -42.16 -45.88
N LYS A 30 34.02 -42.65 -46.65
CA LYS A 30 33.74 -43.31 -47.95
C LYS A 30 32.87 -44.56 -47.78
N SER A 31 33.05 -45.29 -46.67
CA SER A 31 32.24 -46.46 -46.32
C SER A 31 30.78 -46.11 -46.06
N ASP A 32 30.52 -45.00 -45.35
CA ASP A 32 29.15 -44.59 -45.02
C ASP A 32 28.40 -44.09 -46.25
N ARG A 33 29.06 -43.32 -47.12
CA ARG A 33 28.51 -42.93 -48.43
C ARG A 33 28.17 -44.14 -49.28
N SER A 34 29.08 -45.13 -49.36
CA SER A 34 28.83 -46.37 -50.10
C SER A 34 27.63 -47.14 -49.53
N ARG A 35 27.45 -47.17 -48.21
CA ARG A 35 26.29 -47.81 -47.55
C ARG A 35 24.98 -47.13 -47.99
N ILE A 36 24.94 -45.80 -48.02
CA ILE A 36 23.76 -45.05 -48.47
C ILE A 36 23.47 -45.28 -49.95
N TYR A 37 24.49 -45.24 -50.82
CA TYR A 37 24.30 -45.53 -52.25
C TYR A 37 23.73 -46.92 -52.48
N LYS A 38 24.26 -47.95 -51.79
CA LYS A 38 23.72 -49.31 -51.86
C LYS A 38 22.27 -49.40 -51.37
N ARG A 39 21.91 -48.69 -50.30
CA ARG A 39 20.52 -48.64 -49.81
C ARG A 39 19.58 -48.03 -50.84
N LEU A 40 19.98 -46.94 -51.47
CA LEU A 40 19.21 -46.28 -52.54
C LEU A 40 19.12 -47.16 -53.80
N GLU A 41 20.20 -47.83 -54.18
CA GLU A 41 20.22 -48.77 -55.32
C GLU A 41 19.27 -49.95 -55.08
N MET A 42 19.33 -50.58 -53.89
CA MET A 42 18.42 -51.66 -53.51
C MET A 42 16.95 -51.20 -53.45
N LEU A 43 16.70 -49.95 -53.06
CA LEU A 43 15.36 -49.37 -53.04
C LEU A 43 14.83 -49.15 -54.47
N TYR A 44 15.59 -48.47 -55.31
CA TYR A 44 15.14 -48.05 -56.65
C TYR A 44 15.19 -49.15 -57.70
N GLN A 45 16.06 -50.15 -57.52
CA GLN A 45 16.25 -51.25 -58.46
C GLN A 45 16.45 -52.59 -57.72
N PRO A 46 15.39 -53.14 -57.10
CA PRO A 46 15.47 -54.35 -56.28
C PRO A 46 15.72 -55.65 -57.07
N SER A 47 15.31 -55.72 -58.34
CA SER A 47 15.47 -56.89 -59.22
C SER A 47 15.67 -56.49 -60.68
N SER A 48 16.43 -57.27 -61.46
CA SER A 48 16.71 -57.00 -62.89
C SER A 48 15.46 -56.98 -63.80
N ASP A 49 14.41 -57.75 -63.44
CA ASP A 49 13.10 -57.80 -64.13
C ASP A 49 11.97 -57.09 -63.35
N GLY A 50 12.29 -56.43 -62.22
CA GLY A 50 11.31 -55.79 -61.35
C GLY A 50 11.00 -54.34 -61.76
N GLU A 51 9.78 -53.88 -61.49
CA GLU A 51 9.44 -52.45 -61.62
C GLU A 51 10.29 -51.60 -60.67
N SER A 52 10.91 -50.54 -61.20
CA SER A 52 11.67 -49.58 -60.40
C SER A 52 10.75 -48.86 -59.41
N PHE A 53 11.16 -48.79 -58.15
CA PHE A 53 10.41 -48.05 -57.13
C PHE A 53 10.29 -46.57 -57.51
N ARG A 54 9.08 -46.03 -57.36
CA ARG A 54 8.81 -44.60 -57.50
C ARG A 54 8.57 -44.03 -56.11
N HIS A 55 9.40 -43.07 -55.70
CA HIS A 55 9.16 -42.34 -54.46
C HIS A 55 7.85 -41.53 -54.55
N PHE A 56 7.14 -41.43 -53.43
CA PHE A 56 5.87 -40.70 -53.34
C PHE A 56 6.09 -39.32 -52.70
N TYR A 57 5.48 -38.30 -53.31
CA TYR A 57 5.49 -36.93 -52.76
C TYR A 57 4.88 -36.87 -51.36
N SER A 58 3.86 -37.68 -51.09
CA SER A 58 3.24 -37.76 -49.76
C SER A 58 4.21 -38.25 -48.69
N ASP A 59 5.13 -39.15 -49.03
CA ASP A 59 6.12 -39.68 -48.09
C ASP A 59 7.22 -38.67 -47.83
N ILE A 60 7.68 -37.97 -48.87
CA ILE A 60 8.63 -36.85 -48.76
C ILE A 60 8.04 -35.78 -47.85
N PHE A 61 6.82 -35.33 -48.15
CA PHE A 61 6.14 -34.31 -47.37
C PHE A 61 5.97 -34.71 -45.91
N SER A 62 5.51 -35.95 -45.65
CA SER A 62 5.37 -36.48 -44.29
C SER A 62 6.69 -36.43 -43.52
N VAL A 63 7.79 -36.89 -44.12
CA VAL A 63 9.12 -36.83 -43.47
C VAL A 63 9.52 -35.39 -43.17
N LEU A 64 9.40 -34.49 -44.16
CA LEU A 64 9.75 -33.08 -44.00
C LEU A 64 8.93 -32.42 -42.87
N THR A 65 7.63 -32.69 -42.80
CA THR A 65 6.78 -32.14 -41.72
C THR A 65 7.14 -32.71 -40.35
N THR A 66 7.40 -34.01 -40.24
CA THR A 66 7.78 -34.66 -38.97
C THR A 66 9.11 -34.12 -38.45
N VAL A 67 10.11 -33.96 -39.32
CA VAL A 67 11.41 -33.38 -38.95
C VAL A 67 11.24 -31.92 -38.56
N LYS A 68 10.47 -31.14 -39.32
CA LYS A 68 10.27 -29.71 -39.06
C LYS A 68 9.51 -29.43 -37.75
N GLN A 69 8.56 -30.28 -37.37
CA GLN A 69 7.82 -30.17 -36.11
C GLN A 69 8.64 -30.62 -34.89
N GLY A 70 9.78 -31.27 -35.10
CA GLY A 70 10.63 -31.80 -34.03
C GLY A 70 10.17 -33.14 -33.46
N ASP A 71 9.23 -33.82 -34.12
CA ASP A 71 8.76 -35.17 -33.73
C ASP A 71 9.85 -36.23 -33.89
N LYS A 72 10.84 -35.96 -34.75
CA LYS A 72 12.07 -36.75 -34.90
C LYS A 72 13.29 -35.84 -34.93
N PRO A 73 14.45 -36.32 -34.42
CA PRO A 73 15.69 -35.57 -34.46
C PRO A 73 16.12 -35.31 -35.92
N GLY A 74 16.70 -34.13 -36.16
CA GLY A 74 17.21 -33.75 -37.46
C GLY A 74 16.79 -32.37 -37.91
N SER A 75 17.17 -32.02 -39.14
CA SER A 75 16.77 -30.79 -39.81
C SER A 75 16.49 -31.04 -41.29
N VAL A 76 15.45 -30.38 -41.80
CA VAL A 76 15.11 -30.41 -43.23
C VAL A 76 16.24 -29.81 -44.09
N ASP A 77 17.00 -28.86 -43.54
CA ASP A 77 18.17 -28.28 -44.22
C ASP A 77 19.32 -29.30 -44.33
N VAL A 78 19.54 -30.08 -43.26
CA VAL A 78 20.55 -31.16 -43.24
C VAL A 78 20.17 -32.24 -44.26
N LEU A 79 18.89 -32.60 -44.34
CA LEU A 79 18.38 -33.51 -45.36
C LEU A 79 18.64 -33.00 -46.78
N GLY A 80 18.31 -31.73 -47.05
CA GLY A 80 18.55 -31.10 -48.34
C GLY A 80 20.03 -31.06 -48.73
N GLN A 81 20.91 -30.73 -47.77
CA GLN A 81 22.36 -30.74 -47.96
C GLN A 81 22.89 -32.14 -48.24
N ASN A 82 22.50 -33.12 -47.43
CA ASN A 82 22.94 -34.51 -47.59
C ASN A 82 22.48 -35.10 -48.94
N LEU A 83 21.26 -34.82 -49.38
CA LEU A 83 20.79 -35.20 -50.72
C LEU A 83 21.57 -34.49 -51.84
N SER A 84 21.98 -33.23 -51.64
CA SER A 84 22.87 -32.52 -52.58
C SER A 84 24.21 -33.24 -52.70
N GLU A 85 24.81 -33.64 -51.58
CA GLU A 85 26.10 -34.35 -51.56
C GLU A 85 25.99 -35.75 -52.17
N ILE A 86 24.89 -36.47 -51.91
CA ILE A 86 24.58 -37.74 -52.56
C ILE A 86 24.49 -37.55 -54.08
N ARG A 87 23.75 -36.54 -54.53
CA ARG A 87 23.58 -36.21 -55.95
C ARG A 87 24.91 -35.90 -56.63
N LYS A 88 25.80 -35.15 -55.98
CA LYS A 88 27.13 -34.80 -56.52
C LYS A 88 28.09 -35.99 -56.55
N GLY A 89 28.02 -36.85 -55.54
CA GLY A 89 28.99 -37.93 -55.32
C GLY A 89 28.62 -39.29 -55.92
N TYR A 90 27.35 -39.51 -56.31
CA TYR A 90 26.90 -40.79 -56.84
C TYR A 90 27.53 -41.10 -58.19
N GLN A 91 28.04 -42.32 -58.33
CA GLN A 91 28.56 -42.88 -59.58
C GLN A 91 28.02 -44.31 -59.73
N ALA A 92 27.48 -44.62 -60.90
CA ALA A 92 27.01 -45.97 -61.22
C ALA A 92 28.21 -46.91 -61.40
N ILE A 93 28.50 -47.72 -60.39
CA ILE A 93 29.63 -48.67 -60.36
C ILE A 93 29.15 -50.11 -60.13
N ASN A 94 28.05 -50.29 -59.38
CA ASN A 94 27.53 -51.61 -59.05
C ASN A 94 26.72 -52.21 -60.21
N THR A 95 26.78 -53.53 -60.35
CA THR A 95 26.02 -54.29 -61.36
C THR A 95 24.97 -55.17 -60.71
N ASP A 96 23.85 -55.37 -61.41
CA ASP A 96 22.79 -56.27 -61.00
C ASP A 96 23.18 -57.75 -61.18
N SER A 97 22.26 -58.66 -60.84
CA SER A 97 22.43 -60.12 -60.99
C SER A 97 22.65 -60.60 -62.43
N THR A 98 22.39 -59.74 -63.42
CA THR A 98 22.57 -60.02 -64.85
C THR A 98 23.85 -59.38 -65.42
N GLY A 99 24.63 -58.68 -64.59
CA GLY A 99 25.83 -57.95 -64.99
C GLY A 99 25.54 -56.57 -65.61
N LYS A 100 24.30 -56.08 -65.57
CA LYS A 100 23.93 -54.75 -66.05
C LYS A 100 24.23 -53.70 -64.98
N LEU A 101 24.77 -52.56 -65.40
CA LEU A 101 25.07 -51.44 -64.50
C LEU A 101 23.78 -50.89 -63.85
N ILE A 102 23.79 -50.73 -62.53
CA ILE A 102 22.71 -50.10 -61.77
C ILE A 102 22.93 -48.59 -61.80
N ASP A 103 22.08 -47.87 -62.52
CA ASP A 103 22.12 -46.41 -62.58
C ASP A 103 20.81 -45.79 -62.09
N ILE A 104 20.87 -45.22 -60.89
CA ILE A 104 19.76 -44.52 -60.23
C ILE A 104 19.90 -42.99 -60.27
N SER A 105 20.79 -42.45 -61.10
CA SER A 105 21.10 -41.00 -61.16
C SER A 105 19.85 -40.14 -61.39
N ASP A 106 18.97 -40.54 -62.32
CA ASP A 106 17.70 -39.83 -62.57
C ASP A 106 16.77 -39.83 -61.34
N LYS A 107 16.74 -40.94 -60.59
CA LYS A 107 15.92 -41.06 -59.38
C LYS A 107 16.42 -40.17 -58.25
N ILE A 108 17.74 -40.12 -58.06
CA ILE A 108 18.40 -39.22 -57.09
C ILE A 108 18.17 -37.76 -57.47
N ASN A 109 18.31 -37.41 -58.75
CA ASN A 109 18.03 -36.05 -59.23
C ASN A 109 16.59 -35.61 -58.94
N LYS A 110 15.60 -36.48 -59.23
CA LYS A 110 14.18 -36.20 -58.93
C LYS A 110 13.91 -36.09 -57.44
N LEU A 111 14.49 -36.97 -56.63
CA LEU A 111 14.34 -36.91 -55.17
C LEU A 111 14.89 -35.59 -54.62
N TYR A 112 16.10 -35.22 -55.02
CA TYR A 112 16.72 -33.96 -54.62
C TYR A 112 15.87 -32.75 -55.04
N ASP A 113 15.38 -32.74 -56.29
CA ASP A 113 14.55 -31.66 -56.81
C ASP A 113 13.26 -31.48 -56.00
N HIS A 114 12.54 -32.58 -55.73
CA HIS A 114 11.30 -32.53 -54.96
C HIS A 114 11.50 -32.14 -53.51
N VAL A 115 12.51 -32.70 -52.85
CA VAL A 115 12.84 -32.34 -51.47
C VAL A 115 13.25 -30.87 -51.38
N SER A 116 14.10 -30.39 -52.30
CA SER A 116 14.55 -28.99 -52.31
C SER A 116 13.40 -28.02 -52.56
N LEU A 117 12.49 -28.36 -53.47
CA LEU A 117 11.31 -27.56 -53.76
C LEU A 117 10.38 -27.46 -52.56
N ASP A 118 10.10 -28.57 -51.88
CA ASP A 118 9.21 -28.58 -50.72
C ASP A 118 9.85 -27.90 -49.50
N ILE A 119 11.17 -28.03 -49.28
CA ILE A 119 11.90 -27.22 -48.30
C ILE A 119 11.72 -25.72 -48.58
N ALA A 120 11.91 -25.30 -49.83
CA ALA A 120 11.74 -23.89 -50.23
C ALA A 120 10.30 -23.40 -50.01
N ARG A 121 9.29 -24.20 -50.36
CA ARG A 121 7.88 -23.88 -50.12
C ARG A 121 7.56 -23.74 -48.64
N MET A 122 8.07 -24.65 -47.82
CA MET A 122 7.93 -24.60 -46.36
C MET A 122 8.56 -23.31 -45.80
N GLY A 123 9.75 -22.92 -46.27
CA GLY A 123 10.39 -21.67 -45.86
C GLY A 123 9.61 -20.41 -46.26
N TYR A 124 9.00 -20.42 -47.45
CA TYR A 124 8.15 -19.31 -47.90
C TYR A 124 6.88 -19.17 -47.03
N SER A 125 6.23 -20.29 -46.69
CA SER A 125 5.06 -20.29 -45.81
C SER A 125 5.38 -19.76 -44.41
N ASP A 126 6.50 -20.19 -43.82
CA ASP A 126 6.94 -19.71 -42.51
C ASP A 126 7.19 -18.20 -42.51
N ALA A 127 7.82 -17.67 -43.56
CA ALA A 127 8.09 -16.25 -43.67
C ALA A 127 6.80 -15.41 -43.79
N ALA A 128 5.79 -15.94 -44.47
CA ALA A 128 4.47 -15.31 -44.57
C ALA A 128 3.73 -15.31 -43.23
N ASP A 129 3.69 -16.46 -42.54
CA ASP A 129 3.07 -16.60 -41.21
C ASP A 129 3.80 -15.76 -40.16
N TRP A 130 5.12 -15.68 -40.23
CA TRP A 130 5.92 -14.83 -39.34
C TRP A 130 5.56 -13.34 -39.50
N LYS A 131 5.38 -12.85 -40.73
CA LYS A 131 4.99 -11.45 -40.94
C LYS A 131 3.58 -11.15 -40.41
N LEU A 132 2.62 -12.04 -40.67
CA LEU A 132 1.24 -11.89 -40.19
C LEU A 132 1.14 -11.95 -38.65
N SER A 133 1.88 -12.88 -38.04
CA SER A 133 1.95 -12.98 -36.57
C SER A 133 2.65 -11.76 -35.95
N GLN A 134 3.69 -11.21 -36.58
CA GLN A 134 4.35 -10.00 -36.08
C GLN A 134 3.44 -8.77 -36.10
N GLU A 135 2.65 -8.58 -37.17
CA GLU A 135 1.71 -7.45 -37.26
C GLU A 135 0.59 -7.56 -36.21
N SER A 136 0.03 -8.75 -36.02
CA SER A 136 -1.00 -8.98 -35.00
C SER A 136 -0.45 -8.84 -33.57
N ASN A 137 0.75 -9.37 -33.30
CA ASN A 137 1.43 -9.20 -32.02
C ASN A 137 1.71 -7.72 -31.71
N LEU A 138 2.20 -6.95 -32.69
CA LEU A 138 2.43 -5.51 -32.52
C LEU A 138 1.13 -4.73 -32.28
N ALA A 139 0.04 -5.09 -32.95
CA ALA A 139 -1.27 -4.48 -32.70
C ALA A 139 -1.75 -4.76 -31.26
N ASN A 140 -1.62 -6.00 -30.80
CA ASN A 140 -1.95 -6.38 -29.42
C ASN A 140 -1.10 -5.64 -28.39
N ILE A 141 0.22 -5.54 -28.60
CA ILE A 141 1.12 -4.80 -27.72
C ILE A 141 0.75 -3.31 -27.67
N ARG A 142 0.44 -2.69 -28.81
CA ARG A 142 -0.01 -1.28 -28.85
C ARG A 142 -1.30 -1.06 -28.07
N SER A 143 -2.26 -1.99 -28.20
CA SER A 143 -3.50 -1.95 -27.44
C SER A 143 -3.24 -2.01 -25.92
N GLN A 144 -2.41 -2.95 -25.47
CA GLN A 144 -2.03 -3.09 -24.06
C GLN A 144 -1.29 -1.85 -23.53
N ILE A 145 -0.37 -1.26 -24.32
CA ILE A 145 0.31 -0.01 -23.93
C ILE A 145 -0.69 1.14 -23.77
N SER A 146 -1.67 1.25 -24.69
CA SER A 146 -2.71 2.27 -24.59
C SER A 146 -3.55 2.09 -23.32
N GLU A 147 -3.93 0.86 -23.00
CA GLU A 147 -4.69 0.53 -21.78
C GLU A 147 -3.89 0.86 -20.51
N ILE A 148 -2.60 0.50 -20.48
CA ILE A 148 -1.69 0.85 -19.37
C ILE A 148 -1.55 2.36 -19.21
N THR A 149 -1.47 3.11 -20.31
CA THR A 149 -1.35 4.57 -20.25
C THR A 149 -2.60 5.20 -19.64
N VAL A 150 -3.78 4.70 -20.01
CA VAL A 150 -5.07 5.16 -19.44
C VAL A 150 -5.16 4.79 -17.95
N SER A 151 -4.73 3.60 -17.55
CA SER A 151 -4.77 3.19 -16.14
C SER A 151 -3.78 3.97 -15.28
N GLN A 152 -2.58 4.29 -15.79
CA GLN A 152 -1.62 5.15 -15.10
C GLN A 152 -2.16 6.55 -14.85
N GLU A 153 -2.88 7.13 -15.82
CA GLU A 153 -3.48 8.45 -15.65
C GLU A 153 -4.58 8.44 -14.58
N LYS A 154 -5.43 7.40 -14.55
CA LYS A 154 -6.43 7.22 -13.49
C LYS A 154 -5.79 7.09 -12.10
N LEU A 155 -4.72 6.29 -11.98
CA LEU A 155 -3.98 6.13 -10.74
C LEU A 155 -3.36 7.46 -10.25
N ARG A 156 -2.86 8.29 -11.17
CA ARG A 156 -2.35 9.63 -10.84
C ARG A 156 -3.45 10.54 -10.30
N GLN A 157 -4.61 10.55 -10.94
CA GLN A 157 -5.75 11.34 -10.48
C GLN A 157 -6.22 10.88 -9.10
N GLU A 158 -6.31 9.57 -8.86
CA GLU A 158 -6.68 9.00 -7.56
C GLU A 158 -5.63 9.30 -6.48
N ALA A 159 -4.33 9.23 -6.80
CA ALA A 159 -3.28 9.62 -5.87
C ALA A 159 -3.37 11.11 -5.49
N GLN A 160 -3.74 11.98 -6.44
CA GLN A 160 -3.93 13.40 -6.18
C GLN A 160 -5.15 13.67 -5.30
N THR A 161 -6.28 12.99 -5.53
CA THR A 161 -7.47 13.13 -4.67
C THR A 161 -7.19 12.64 -3.26
N ILE A 162 -6.51 11.50 -3.10
CA ILE A 162 -6.05 11.00 -1.79
C ILE A 162 -5.16 12.03 -1.09
N GLY A 163 -4.20 12.63 -1.82
CA GLY A 163 -3.32 13.66 -1.25
C GLY A 163 -4.09 14.89 -0.76
N ASN A 164 -5.10 15.34 -1.51
CA ASN A 164 -5.95 16.45 -1.10
C ASN A 164 -6.79 16.10 0.13
N THR A 165 -7.45 14.94 0.15
CA THR A 165 -8.23 14.48 1.31
C THR A 165 -7.37 14.28 2.55
N GLN A 166 -6.13 13.80 2.41
CA GLN A 166 -5.19 13.71 3.52
C GLN A 166 -4.84 15.07 4.11
N ASN A 167 -4.64 16.09 3.26
CA ASN A 167 -4.37 17.45 3.74
C ASN A 167 -5.57 18.02 4.50
N GLU A 168 -6.79 17.85 3.97
CA GLU A 168 -8.04 18.26 4.64
C GLU A 168 -8.24 17.52 5.98
N GLN A 169 -7.96 16.22 6.02
CA GLN A 169 -8.01 15.43 7.25
C GLN A 169 -6.96 15.91 8.27
N LYS A 170 -5.74 16.21 7.83
CA LYS A 170 -4.68 16.73 8.70
C LYS A 170 -5.07 18.09 9.30
N GLU A 171 -5.67 18.96 8.50
CA GLU A 171 -6.16 20.26 8.98
C GLU A 171 -7.31 20.10 9.98
N SER A 172 -8.26 19.20 9.71
CA SER A 172 -9.35 18.92 10.65
C SER A 172 -8.86 18.30 11.97
N LEU A 173 -7.84 17.43 11.93
CA LEU A 173 -7.20 16.89 13.12
C LEU A 173 -6.45 17.96 13.94
N ASP A 174 -5.72 18.87 13.28
CA ASP A 174 -5.05 19.98 13.95
C ASP A 174 -6.06 20.93 14.62
N ASN A 175 -7.21 21.16 13.98
CA ASN A 175 -8.32 21.91 14.57
C ASN A 175 -8.92 21.17 15.78
N ALA A 176 -9.23 19.88 15.65
CA ALA A 176 -9.77 19.07 16.73
C ALA A 176 -8.81 18.99 17.94
N GLN A 177 -7.51 18.90 17.70
CA GLN A 177 -6.49 18.92 18.75
C GLN A 177 -6.50 20.26 19.52
N ARG A 178 -6.64 21.39 18.81
CA ARG A 178 -6.78 22.70 19.46
C ARG A 178 -8.03 22.79 20.33
N GLU A 179 -9.17 22.32 19.81
CA GLU A 179 -10.43 22.27 20.56
C GLU A 179 -10.32 21.36 21.79
N TYR A 180 -9.67 20.21 21.67
CA TYR A 180 -9.43 19.30 22.79
C TYR A 180 -8.58 19.95 23.89
N ILE A 181 -7.48 20.61 23.53
CA ILE A 181 -6.64 21.35 24.48
C ILE A 181 -7.45 22.45 25.18
N ALA A 182 -8.31 23.15 24.45
CA ALA A 182 -9.19 24.16 25.04
C ALA A 182 -10.18 23.57 26.05
N ILE A 183 -10.86 22.48 25.70
CA ILE A 183 -11.80 21.79 26.60
C ILE A 183 -11.06 21.36 27.88
N LEU A 184 -9.88 20.75 27.74
CA LEU A 184 -9.06 20.35 28.88
C LEU A 184 -8.66 21.54 29.75
N GLY A 185 -8.29 22.67 29.14
CA GLY A 185 -7.99 23.91 29.83
C GLY A 185 -9.17 24.44 30.64
N ILE A 186 -10.38 24.46 30.05
CA ILE A 186 -11.62 24.86 30.74
C ILE A 186 -11.88 23.94 31.95
N PHE A 187 -11.78 22.63 31.76
CA PHE A 187 -11.97 21.67 32.84
C PHE A 187 -10.97 21.88 33.98
N ALA A 188 -9.68 22.04 33.66
CA ALA A 188 -8.64 22.30 34.66
C ALA A 188 -8.90 23.60 35.43
N ALA A 189 -9.30 24.67 34.74
CA ALA A 189 -9.63 25.96 35.35
C ALA A 189 -10.81 25.86 36.32
N VAL A 190 -11.89 25.16 35.90
CA VAL A 190 -13.08 24.95 36.72
C VAL A 190 -12.76 24.12 37.96
N VAL A 191 -12.04 23.01 37.81
CA VAL A 191 -11.63 22.16 38.94
C VAL A 191 -10.72 22.92 39.90
N LEU A 192 -9.74 23.68 39.40
CA LEU A 192 -8.83 24.47 40.24
C LEU A 192 -9.56 25.58 40.99
N ALA A 193 -10.51 26.27 40.34
CA ALA A 193 -11.33 27.29 40.97
C ALA A 193 -12.18 26.72 42.12
N PHE A 194 -12.85 25.58 41.90
CA PHE A 194 -13.67 24.93 42.91
C PHE A 194 -12.84 24.40 44.08
N THR A 195 -11.78 23.64 43.79
CA THR A 195 -10.92 23.07 44.83
C THR A 195 -10.21 24.16 45.64
N GLY A 196 -9.65 25.17 44.97
CA GLY A 196 -9.05 26.33 45.62
C GLY A 196 -10.04 27.15 46.43
N GLY A 197 -11.24 27.40 45.89
CA GLY A 197 -12.32 28.12 46.57
C GLY A 197 -12.80 27.39 47.83
N ILE A 198 -13.00 26.07 47.76
CA ILE A 198 -13.40 25.25 48.90
C ILE A 198 -12.30 25.23 49.97
N ALA A 199 -11.05 24.93 49.59
CA ALA A 199 -9.92 24.82 50.52
C ALA A 199 -9.64 26.14 51.25
N PHE A 200 -9.76 27.26 50.54
CA PHE A 200 -9.60 28.57 51.14
C PHE A 200 -10.79 28.93 52.05
N SER A 201 -12.02 28.65 51.63
CA SER A 201 -13.22 28.89 52.45
C SER A 201 -13.17 28.12 53.77
N THR A 202 -12.81 26.83 53.73
CA THR A 202 -12.64 26.01 54.95
C THR A 202 -11.53 26.56 55.84
N SER A 203 -10.39 26.98 55.27
CA SER A 203 -9.29 27.57 56.03
C SER A 203 -9.69 28.86 56.75
N VAL A 204 -10.45 29.75 56.08
CA VAL A 204 -10.96 30.99 56.66
C VAL A 204 -11.94 30.71 57.80
N LEU A 205 -12.87 29.76 57.60
CA LEU A 205 -13.86 29.38 58.62
C LEU A 205 -13.23 28.72 59.84
N GLN A 206 -12.25 27.83 59.65
CA GLN A 206 -11.54 27.17 60.75
C GLN A 206 -10.77 28.15 61.63
N ASN A 207 -10.21 29.22 61.05
CA ASN A 207 -9.42 30.19 61.79
C ASN A 207 -10.27 31.30 62.43
N LEU A 208 -11.59 31.32 62.23
CA LEU A 208 -12.49 32.39 62.69
C LEU A 208 -12.43 32.64 64.21
N HIS A 209 -12.20 31.59 64.99
CA HIS A 209 -12.16 31.67 66.46
C HIS A 209 -10.77 32.04 67.01
N VAL A 210 -9.70 31.86 66.24
CA VAL A 210 -8.31 31.97 66.75
C VAL A 210 -7.73 33.37 66.55
N SER A 211 -8.15 34.08 65.50
CA SER A 211 -7.59 35.38 65.13
C SER A 211 -8.65 36.47 65.13
N SER A 212 -8.22 37.73 65.22
CA SER A 212 -9.13 38.88 65.14
C SER A 212 -9.87 38.85 63.81
N ILE A 213 -11.19 39.08 63.85
CA ILE A 213 -12.07 39.06 62.68
C ILE A 213 -11.55 39.98 61.56
N TYR A 214 -10.95 41.13 61.92
CA TYR A 214 -10.35 42.06 60.97
C TYR A 214 -9.16 41.48 60.22
N ARG A 215 -8.31 40.67 60.88
CA ARG A 215 -7.13 40.05 60.26
C ARG A 215 -7.54 38.93 59.30
N ILE A 216 -8.53 38.13 59.68
CA ILE A 216 -9.05 37.04 58.85
C ILE A 216 -9.71 37.59 57.59
N ILE A 217 -10.54 38.63 57.72
CA ILE A 217 -11.17 39.29 56.57
C ILE A 217 -10.10 39.90 55.65
N LEU A 218 -9.08 40.55 56.20
CA LEU A 218 -8.02 41.18 55.39
C LEU A 218 -7.18 40.14 54.62
N VAL A 219 -6.70 39.08 55.29
CA VAL A 219 -5.98 37.99 54.63
C VAL A 219 -6.89 37.29 53.61
N SER A 220 -8.17 37.15 53.92
CA SER A 220 -9.14 36.54 53.02
C SER A 220 -9.33 37.37 51.73
N LEU A 221 -9.43 38.70 51.87
CA LEU A 221 -9.52 39.61 50.72
C LEU A 221 -8.25 39.60 49.86
N VAL A 222 -7.06 39.51 50.49
CA VAL A 222 -5.77 39.40 49.77
C VAL A 222 -5.67 38.10 48.98
N ILE A 223 -6.12 36.97 49.54
CA ILE A 223 -6.11 35.70 48.82
C ILE A 223 -7.18 35.71 47.71
N GLY A 224 -8.36 36.28 47.96
CA GLY A 224 -9.42 36.44 46.98
C GLY A 224 -8.99 37.26 45.76
N ILE A 225 -8.26 38.36 45.95
CA ILE A 225 -7.74 39.15 44.82
C ILE A 225 -6.68 38.38 44.03
N VAL A 226 -5.80 37.60 44.67
CA VAL A 226 -4.82 36.77 43.95
C VAL A 226 -5.53 35.68 43.13
N LEU A 227 -6.49 34.96 43.74
CA LEU A 227 -7.25 33.90 43.08
C LEU A 227 -8.06 34.41 41.88
N ILE A 228 -8.77 35.54 42.01
CA ILE A 228 -9.57 36.06 40.91
C ILE A 228 -8.70 36.54 39.73
N ASN A 229 -7.51 37.11 40.01
CA ASN A 229 -6.57 37.50 38.96
C ASN A 229 -5.95 36.29 38.25
N LEU A 230 -5.65 35.22 38.98
CA LEU A 230 -5.15 33.97 38.40
C LEU A 230 -6.21 33.30 37.53
N LEU A 231 -7.45 33.18 38.02
CA LEU A 231 -8.56 32.61 37.26
C LEU A 231 -8.88 33.43 36.01
N TYR A 232 -8.91 34.76 36.11
CA TYR A 232 -9.12 35.62 34.94
C TYR A 232 -8.04 35.42 33.88
N ARG A 233 -6.77 35.30 34.27
CA ARG A 233 -5.66 35.08 33.33
C ARG A 233 -5.74 33.70 32.67
N LEU A 234 -6.16 32.68 33.41
CA LEU A 234 -6.36 31.34 32.90
C LEU A 234 -7.51 31.30 31.88
N PHE A 235 -8.67 31.87 32.21
CA PHE A 235 -9.80 31.97 31.28
C PHE A 235 -9.50 32.84 30.07
N TYR A 236 -8.72 33.90 30.23
CA TYR A 236 -8.25 34.72 29.12
C TYR A 236 -7.36 33.93 28.14
N TYR A 237 -6.45 33.11 28.66
CA TYR A 237 -5.60 32.27 27.83
C TYR A 237 -6.42 31.21 27.09
N ILE A 238 -7.38 30.59 27.77
CA ILE A 238 -8.33 29.64 27.17
C ILE A 238 -9.17 30.31 26.07
N ASP A 239 -9.75 31.49 26.34
CA ASP A 239 -10.54 32.24 25.35
C ASP A 239 -9.69 32.56 24.11
N ARG A 240 -8.43 32.95 24.28
CA ARG A 240 -7.52 33.21 23.14
C ARG A 240 -7.13 31.95 22.38
N LEU A 241 -7.09 30.79 23.04
CA LEU A 241 -6.78 29.51 22.41
C LEU A 241 -7.97 29.00 21.57
N VAL A 242 -9.20 29.30 21.98
CA VAL A 242 -10.44 28.97 21.26
C VAL A 242 -10.76 30.01 20.19
N ASN A 243 -10.77 31.29 20.55
CA ASN A 243 -11.19 32.40 19.72
C ASN A 243 -9.96 33.18 19.23
N LYS A 244 -9.57 32.97 17.97
CA LYS A 244 -8.40 33.62 17.33
C LYS A 244 -8.49 35.16 17.26
N SER A 245 -9.67 35.77 17.44
CA SER A 245 -9.92 37.20 17.21
C SER A 245 -10.65 37.92 18.36
N SER A 246 -10.48 37.47 19.60
CA SER A 246 -11.11 38.12 20.77
C SER A 246 -10.36 39.42 21.16
N GLU A 247 -11.04 40.57 21.02
CA GLU A 247 -10.57 41.83 21.57
C GLU A 247 -10.60 41.83 23.11
N THR A 248 -9.51 42.26 23.73
CA THR A 248 -9.33 42.17 25.18
C THR A 248 -10.26 43.12 25.94
N LYS A 249 -11.32 42.59 26.56
CA LYS A 249 -12.15 43.35 27.50
C LYS A 249 -11.55 43.26 28.91
N ILE A 250 -10.58 44.14 29.21
CA ILE A 250 -9.93 44.27 30.54
C ILE A 250 -10.77 45.02 31.58
N LYS A 251 -11.91 45.60 31.16
CA LYS A 251 -12.81 46.41 32.00
C LYS A 251 -13.38 45.64 33.22
N PRO A 252 -13.92 44.41 33.09
CA PRO A 252 -14.49 43.69 34.24
C PRO A 252 -13.46 43.37 35.32
N LEU A 253 -12.23 42.99 34.96
CA LEU A 253 -11.17 42.70 35.95
C LEU A 253 -10.82 43.94 36.77
N LYS A 254 -10.70 45.10 36.11
CA LYS A 254 -10.39 46.36 36.80
C LYS A 254 -11.46 46.73 37.83
N ILE A 255 -12.74 46.54 37.48
CA ILE A 255 -13.86 46.82 38.39
C ILE A 255 -13.79 45.92 39.62
N VAL A 256 -13.59 44.62 39.43
CA VAL A 256 -13.51 43.65 40.54
C VAL A 256 -12.33 44.00 41.46
N ASN A 257 -11.15 44.26 40.92
CA ASN A 257 -9.98 44.64 41.72
C ASN A 257 -10.21 45.94 42.53
N VAL A 258 -10.88 46.94 41.96
CA VAL A 258 -11.24 48.18 42.67
C VAL A 258 -12.20 47.89 43.83
N VAL A 259 -13.20 47.02 43.64
CA VAL A 259 -14.12 46.61 44.71
C VAL A 259 -13.37 45.92 45.85
N PHE A 260 -12.44 45.00 45.55
CA PHE A 260 -11.60 44.35 46.58
C PHE A 260 -10.76 45.37 47.36
N ILE A 261 -10.18 46.37 46.68
CA ILE A 261 -9.41 47.43 47.34
C ILE A 261 -10.31 48.26 48.28
N LEU A 262 -11.51 48.63 47.84
CA LEU A 262 -12.47 49.36 48.69
C LEU A 262 -12.88 48.55 49.93
N LEU A 263 -13.12 47.24 49.79
CA LEU A 263 -13.43 46.36 50.91
C LEU A 263 -12.25 46.24 51.90
N MET A 264 -11.01 46.19 51.40
CA MET A 264 -9.82 46.18 52.25
C MET A 264 -9.69 47.50 53.03
N VAL A 265 -9.85 48.65 52.36
CA VAL A 265 -9.82 49.97 53.01
C VAL A 265 -10.91 50.08 54.08
N SER A 266 -12.13 49.65 53.77
CA SER A 266 -13.25 49.62 54.73
C SER A 266 -12.92 48.76 55.96
N THR A 267 -12.30 47.59 55.76
CA THR A 267 -11.89 46.69 56.86
C THR A 267 -10.84 47.34 57.75
N ILE A 268 -9.86 48.05 57.16
CA ILE A 268 -8.81 48.77 57.90
C ILE A 268 -9.41 49.95 58.68
N LEU A 269 -10.33 50.71 58.08
CA LEU A 269 -11.03 51.80 58.75
C LEU A 269 -11.90 51.30 59.91
N ALA A 270 -12.61 50.18 59.72
CA ALA A 270 -13.42 49.56 60.75
C ALA A 270 -12.58 49.05 61.93
N TRP A 271 -11.35 48.59 61.66
CA TRP A 271 -10.36 48.25 62.68
C TRP A 271 -9.85 49.51 63.40
N ALA A 272 -9.44 50.55 62.67
CA ALA A 272 -8.95 51.81 63.23
C ALA A 272 -9.99 52.54 64.10
N MET A 273 -11.27 52.44 63.75
CA MET A 273 -12.38 53.01 64.53
C MET A 273 -12.78 52.17 65.76
N GLY A 274 -12.28 50.93 65.85
CA GLY A 274 -12.59 49.97 66.91
C GLY A 274 -14.08 49.61 66.99
N LEU A 275 -14.75 49.46 65.83
CA LEU A 275 -16.21 49.30 65.78
C LEU A 275 -16.69 48.03 66.50
N VAL A 276 -15.95 46.93 66.38
CA VAL A 276 -16.29 45.65 67.02
C VAL A 276 -16.01 45.70 68.52
N GLU A 277 -14.90 46.31 68.94
CA GLU A 277 -14.54 46.47 70.34
C GLU A 277 -15.53 47.41 71.05
N LYS A 278 -15.89 48.54 70.43
CA LYS A 278 -16.92 49.45 70.95
C LYS A 278 -18.29 48.78 71.08
N ARG A 279 -18.71 48.01 70.06
CA ARG A 279 -19.96 47.23 70.12
C ARG A 279 -19.92 46.19 71.23
N ASN A 280 -18.84 45.40 71.34
CA ASN A 280 -18.71 44.36 72.36
C ASN A 280 -18.71 44.96 73.77
N THR A 281 -18.08 46.13 73.96
CA THR A 281 -18.07 46.84 75.24
C THR A 281 -19.44 47.42 75.58
N TYR A 282 -20.18 47.95 74.59
CA TYR A 282 -21.57 48.41 74.76
C TYR A 282 -22.51 47.26 75.17
N ILE A 283 -22.45 46.13 74.46
CA ILE A 283 -23.27 44.95 74.78
C ILE A 283 -22.93 44.46 76.19
N LYS A 284 -21.65 44.30 76.52
CA LYS A 284 -21.20 43.85 77.84
C LYS A 284 -21.66 44.80 78.95
N ARG A 285 -21.58 46.12 78.75
CA ARG A 285 -22.12 47.14 79.68
C ARG A 285 -23.63 47.00 79.86
N ASN A 286 -24.38 46.81 78.78
CA ASN A 286 -25.84 46.69 78.85
C ASN A 286 -26.29 45.38 79.52
N THR A 287 -25.55 44.27 79.31
CA THR A 287 -25.78 43.01 80.01
C THR A 287 -25.48 43.12 81.51
N TYR A 288 -24.41 43.81 81.91
CA TYR A 288 -24.13 44.06 83.32
C TYR A 288 -25.16 44.99 83.98
N ILE A 289 -25.62 46.04 83.29
CA ILE A 289 -26.66 46.94 83.84
C ILE A 289 -27.99 46.20 84.01
N ASN A 290 -28.40 45.37 83.04
CA ASN A 290 -29.59 44.53 83.18
C ASN A 290 -29.42 43.45 84.26
N GLY A 291 -28.21 42.90 84.42
CA GLY A 291 -27.88 41.98 85.51
C GLY A 291 -27.94 42.64 86.89
N LEU A 292 -27.39 43.85 87.05
CA LEU A 292 -27.52 44.65 88.28
C LEU A 292 -28.98 45.01 88.58
N GLY A 293 -29.77 45.35 87.56
CA GLY A 293 -31.20 45.61 87.71
C GLY A 293 -31.98 44.40 88.27
N SER A 294 -31.63 43.18 87.82
CA SER A 294 -32.23 41.95 88.35
C SER A 294 -31.76 41.60 89.76
N SER A 295 -30.48 41.83 90.11
CA SER A 295 -29.97 41.57 91.46
C SER A 295 -30.49 42.58 92.49
N ILE A 296 -30.65 43.85 92.11
CA ILE A 296 -31.27 44.88 92.97
C ILE A 296 -32.76 44.55 93.21
N GLN A 297 -33.47 44.01 92.22
CA GLN A 297 -34.84 43.54 92.43
C GLN A 297 -34.91 42.36 93.42
N ILE A 298 -33.99 41.39 93.34
CA ILE A 298 -33.94 40.24 94.27
C ILE A 298 -33.58 40.70 95.69
N GLU A 299 -32.59 41.59 95.85
CA GLU A 299 -32.18 42.13 97.15
C GLU A 299 -33.27 43.01 97.81
N SER A 300 -34.08 43.72 97.00
CA SER A 300 -35.26 44.46 97.48
C SER A 300 -36.44 43.57 97.89
N ILE A 301 -36.54 42.36 97.32
CA ILE A 301 -37.52 41.35 97.72
C ILE A 301 -37.09 40.71 99.06
N ASP A 302 -35.81 40.35 99.22
CA ASP A 302 -35.29 39.76 100.46
C ASP A 302 -35.33 40.74 101.66
N MET A 303 -35.06 42.03 101.46
CA MET A 303 -35.20 43.05 102.52
C MET A 303 -36.65 43.27 102.99
N ASN A 304 -37.64 43.02 102.13
CA ASN A 304 -39.06 43.09 102.51
C ASN A 304 -39.54 41.82 103.24
N VAL A 305 -38.84 40.68 103.08
CA VAL A 305 -39.16 39.43 103.79
C VAL A 305 -38.54 39.41 105.21
N GLN A 306 -37.45 40.14 105.47
CA GLN A 306 -36.87 40.26 106.82
C GLN A 306 -37.59 41.25 107.75
N ASN A 307 -38.56 42.03 107.26
CA ASN A 307 -39.34 42.99 108.06
C ASN A 307 -40.81 42.55 108.26
N LEU A 308 -41.09 41.25 108.21
CA LEU A 308 -42.37 40.62 108.54
C LEU A 308 -42.27 39.81 109.82
#